data_AF-A0A3M2GM58-F1
#
_entry.id   AF-A0A3M2GM58-F1
#
_cell.length_a   1.000
_cell.length_b   1.000
_cell.length_c   1.000
_cell.angle_alpha   90.00
_cell.angle_beta   90.00
_cell.angle_gamma   90.00
#
_symmetry.space_group_name_H-M   'P 1'
#
loop_
_entity.id
_entity.type
_entity.pdbx_description
1 polymer ?
#
loop_
_entity_poly.entity_id
_entity_poly.type
_entity_poly.pdbx_seq_one_letter_code
_entity_poly.pdbx_strand_id
1 'polypeptide(L)' 'IQVQRQDFNGRVLTIRSTDLQALAAILGTGIEGAGPRLDDLGLSYRP' A
#
# COMPACT_ATOMS: atom_id res chain seq x y z
N ILE A 1 -2.18 -9.98 -0.70
CA ILE A 1 -1.84 -9.32 -1.98
C ILE A 1 -0.78 -10.12 -2.75
N GLN A 2 0.44 -10.31 -2.22
CA GLN A 2 1.52 -11.03 -2.91
C GLN A 2 1.19 -12.48 -3.30
N VAL A 3 0.72 -13.30 -2.34
CA VAL A 3 0.33 -14.70 -2.61
C VAL A 3 -0.75 -14.80 -3.69
N GLN A 4 -1.78 -13.96 -3.62
CA GLN A 4 -2.85 -13.95 -4.62
C GLN A 4 -2.35 -13.54 -6.02
N ARG A 5 -1.36 -12.65 -6.09
CA ARG A 5 -0.80 -12.18 -7.38
C ARG A 5 0.38 -13.02 -7.87
N GLN A 6 0.81 -14.01 -7.09
CA GLN A 6 2.07 -14.73 -7.28
C GLN A 6 3.24 -13.74 -7.49
N ASP A 7 3.16 -12.60 -6.82
CA ASP A 7 4.06 -11.47 -7.01
C ASP A 7 5.00 -11.35 -5.81
N PHE A 8 6.26 -11.71 -6.05
CA PHE A 8 7.31 -11.78 -5.05
C PHE A 8 8.46 -10.83 -5.39
N ASN A 9 8.16 -9.56 -5.68
CA ASN A 9 9.12 -8.48 -5.95
C ASN A 9 10.15 -8.19 -4.82
N GLY A 10 10.26 -9.04 -3.81
CA GLY A 10 11.23 -8.90 -2.72
C GLY A 10 10.84 -7.80 -1.72
N ARG A 11 11.63 -6.73 -1.63
CA ARG A 11 11.51 -5.69 -0.59
C ARG A 11 10.43 -4.63 -0.85
N VAL A 12 9.90 -4.55 -2.06
CA VAL A 12 8.91 -3.54 -2.45
C VAL A 12 7.72 -4.24 -3.11
N LEU A 13 6.50 -3.79 -2.80
CA LEU A 13 5.27 -4.29 -3.41
C LEU A 13 4.56 -3.14 -4.13
N THR A 14 4.37 -3.29 -5.45
CA THR A 14 3.54 -2.35 -6.22
C THR A 14 2.06 -2.62 -5.91
N ILE A 15 1.38 -1.61 -5.39
CA ILE A 15 -0.04 -1.68 -5.03
C ILE A 15 -0.92 -1.16 -6.18
N ARG A 16 -2.08 -1.79 -6.36
CA ARG A 16 -3.13 -1.32 -7.28
C ARG A 16 -4.12 -0.43 -6.53
N SER A 17 -4.94 0.32 -7.27
CA SER A 17 -5.99 1.17 -6.69
C SER A 17 -6.98 0.42 -5.79
N THR A 18 -7.29 -0.84 -6.10
CA THR A 18 -8.14 -1.69 -5.25
C THR A 18 -7.49 -2.08 -3.92
N ASP A 19 -6.17 -2.26 -3.90
CA ASP A 19 -5.45 -2.51 -2.65
C ASP A 19 -5.42 -1.26 -1.78
N LEU A 20 -5.37 -0.07 -2.41
CA LEU A 20 -5.37 1.20 -1.69
C LEU A 20 -6.62 1.37 -0.84
N GLN A 21 -7.79 0.91 -1.30
CA GLN A 21 -9.02 0.92 -0.51
C GLN A 21 -8.91 0.02 0.73
N ALA A 22 -8.40 -1.19 0.57
CA ALA A 22 -8.19 -2.11 1.69
C ALA A 22 -7.16 -1.57 2.68
N LEU A 23 -6.08 -0.96 2.18
CA LEU A 23 -5.07 -0.31 3.01
C LEU A 23 -5.64 0.89 3.76
N ALA A 24 -6.47 1.72 3.12
CA ALA A 24 -7.14 2.84 3.77
C ALA A 24 -7.99 2.38 4.96
N ALA A 25 -8.77 1.31 4.78
CA ALA A 25 -9.57 0.71 5.85
C ALA A 25 -8.70 0.17 7.01
N ILE A 26 -7.60 -0.52 6.69
CA ILE A 26 -6.65 -1.05 7.71
C ILE A 26 -5.97 0.10 8.47
N LEU A 27 -5.61 1.18 7.79
CA LEU A 27 -4.93 2.34 8.37
C LEU A 27 -5.87 3.29 9.10
N GLY A 28 -7.19 3.06 9.05
CA GLY A 28 -8.20 3.94 9.66
C GLY A 28 -8.30 5.30 8.97
N THR A 29 -8.08 5.34 7.65
CA THR A 29 -8.06 6.57 6.84
C THR A 29 -9.08 6.50 5.70
N GLY A 30 -9.41 7.64 5.10
CA GLY A 30 -10.01 7.66 3.76
C GLY A 30 -8.97 7.31 2.68
N ILE A 31 -9.42 6.95 1.48
CA ILE A 31 -8.53 6.57 0.36
C ILE A 31 -7.47 7.65 0.08
N GLU A 32 -7.88 8.91 0.07
CA GLU A 32 -6.98 10.07 -0.13
C GLU A 32 -5.95 10.23 1.00
N GLY A 33 -6.26 9.75 2.21
CA GLY A 33 -5.37 9.81 3.37
C GLY A 33 -4.40 8.63 3.47
N ALA A 34 -4.64 7.55 2.73
CA ALA A 34 -3.82 6.34 2.82
C ALA A 34 -2.39 6.58 2.30
N GLY A 35 -2.23 7.33 1.20
CA GLY A 35 -0.91 7.68 0.65
C GLY A 35 -0.04 8.47 1.64
N PRO A 36 -0.50 9.65 2.13
CA PRO A 36 0.22 10.41 3.14
C PRO A 36 0.53 9.60 4.40
N ARG A 37 -0.39 8.72 4.83
CA ARG A 37 -0.14 7.86 6.00
C ARG A 37 0.96 6.83 5.76
N LEU A 38 1.07 6.27 4.56
CA LEU A 38 2.17 5.37 4.19
C LEU A 38 3.51 6.11 4.13
N ASP A 39 3.51 7.36 3.69
CA ASP A 39 4.68 8.24 3.71
C ASP A 39 5.16 8.51 5.15
N ASP A 40 4.25 8.87 6.06
CA ASP A 40 4.56 9.12 7.48
C ASP A 40 5.14 7.88 8.19
N LEU A 41 4.74 6.68 7.76
CA LEU A 41 5.24 5.41 8.29
C LEU A 41 6.57 4.98 7.64
N GLY A 42 7.07 5.71 6.64
CA GLY A 42 8.27 5.33 5.88
C GLY A 42 8.07 4.08 5.03
N LEU A 43 6.83 3.76 4.65
CA LEU A 43 6.47 2.56 3.89
C LEU A 43 6.31 2.82 2.39
N SER A 44 6.34 4.09 1.97
CA SER A 44 6.34 4.47 0.56
C SER A 44 7.73 4.40 -0.03
N TYR A 45 7.85 3.71 -1.17
CA TYR A 45 9.09 3.69 -1.95
C TYR A 45 9.27 5.01 -2.71
N ARG A 46 10.44 5.63 -2.55
CA ARG A 46 10.90 6.76 -3.38
C ARG A 46 12.17 6.32 -4.11
N PRO A 47 12.23 6.44 -5.46
CA PRO A 47 13.39 6.03 -6.25
C PRO A 47 14.64 6.89 -5.98
#